data_AF-A0A1M5KQC5-F1
#
_entry.id   AF-A0A1M5KQC5-F1
#
_cell.length_a   1.000
_cell.length_b   1.000
_cell.length_c   1.000
_cell.angle_alpha   90.00
_cell.angle_beta   90.00
_cell.angle_gamma   90.00
#
_symmetry.space_group_name_H-M   'P 1'
#
loop_
_entity.id
_entity.type
_entity.pdbx_description
1 polymer ?
#
loop_
_entity_poly.entity_id
_entity_poly.type
_entity_poly.pdbx_seq_one_letter_code
_entity_poly.pdbx_strand_id
1 'polypeptide(L)'
;MRLSLSILLAFILNHGTSQQLNVSYWTFTEENQSIHYVTFIDKEHCQLTFPAGHMFPPREDFDMTYKRSGDTIMFSEIKRRGDYDLTHKVSGDTIVFARTGRDTANFAVRLFCNARFILKSDKTMYDLVSGYTYVDKKSINYKYTVYAIDGKIFKQRTTKTSWFSSMNIRDYWRSRRLKRKVKQIDPDKCAINIVRGKAAYDKYGLIGMNGVIEIERKEVQ
;
A
#
# COMPACT_ATOMS: atom_id res chain seq x y z
N MET A 1 -14.21 -38.06 -18.12
CA MET A 1 -12.88 -37.59 -17.68
C MET A 1 -12.91 -37.47 -16.16
N ARG A 2 -12.33 -38.43 -15.40
CA ARG A 2 -12.32 -38.39 -13.93
C ARG A 2 -11.14 -37.53 -13.47
N LEU A 3 -11.38 -36.26 -13.15
CA LEU A 3 -10.41 -35.46 -12.41
C LEU A 3 -10.22 -36.13 -11.04
N SER A 4 -8.99 -36.46 -10.66
CA SER A 4 -8.74 -37.09 -9.36
C SER A 4 -9.03 -36.09 -8.24
N LEU A 5 -9.73 -36.55 -7.20
CA LEU A 5 -10.07 -35.78 -6.00
C LEU A 5 -8.81 -35.18 -5.33
N SER A 6 -7.66 -35.83 -5.51
CA SER A 6 -6.35 -35.38 -5.05
C SER A 6 -5.87 -34.09 -5.72
N ILE A 7 -6.18 -33.90 -7.01
CA ILE A 7 -5.85 -32.65 -7.72
C ILE A 7 -6.75 -31.52 -7.20
N LEU A 8 -8.04 -31.79 -6.98
CA LEU A 8 -8.97 -30.81 -6.41
C LEU A 8 -8.56 -30.37 -4.99
N LEU A 9 -8.14 -31.31 -4.13
CA LEU A 9 -7.62 -31.02 -2.78
C LEU A 9 -6.29 -30.25 -2.80
N ALA A 10 -5.40 -30.54 -3.75
CA ALA A 10 -4.15 -29.79 -3.91
C ALA A 10 -4.39 -28.32 -4.35
N PHE A 11 -5.47 -28.06 -5.10
CA PHE A 11 -5.89 -26.70 -5.45
C PHE A 11 -6.54 -25.98 -4.26
N ILE A 12 -7.30 -26.68 -3.42
CA ILE A 12 -7.94 -26.10 -2.22
C ILE A 12 -6.90 -25.76 -1.14
N LEU A 13 -5.86 -26.59 -0.97
CA LEU A 13 -4.79 -26.36 0.01
C LEU A 13 -3.77 -25.28 -0.42
N ASN A 14 -3.76 -24.92 -1.71
CA ASN A 14 -2.95 -23.82 -2.25
C ASN A 14 -3.69 -22.48 -2.26
N HIS A 15 -4.83 -22.35 -1.57
CA HIS A 15 -5.43 -21.06 -1.28
C HIS A 15 -4.55 -20.26 -0.29
N GLY A 16 -3.49 -19.70 -0.89
CA GLY A 16 -3.00 -18.36 -0.69
C GLY A 16 -2.91 -17.94 0.76
N THR A 17 -1.73 -18.09 1.35
CA THR A 17 -1.29 -17.06 2.27
C THR A 17 -1.10 -15.78 1.45
N SER A 18 -2.09 -14.89 1.48
CA SER A 18 -1.99 -13.54 0.90
C SER A 18 -0.93 -12.68 1.61
N GLN A 19 -0.54 -13.08 2.82
CA GLN A 19 0.72 -12.66 3.44
C GLN A 19 1.88 -13.36 2.74
N GLN A 20 2.57 -12.63 1.87
CA GLN A 20 3.83 -13.06 1.29
C GLN A 20 4.97 -12.63 2.21
N LEU A 21 5.78 -13.58 2.64
CA LEU A 21 6.98 -13.29 3.41
C LEU A 21 7.98 -12.52 2.55
N ASN A 22 8.71 -11.60 3.18
CA ASN A 22 9.70 -10.74 2.56
C ASN A 22 9.14 -9.85 1.43
N VAL A 23 7.84 -9.56 1.48
CA VAL A 23 7.18 -8.58 0.62
C VAL A 23 6.86 -7.34 1.43
N SER A 24 7.29 -6.19 0.90
CA SER A 24 6.98 -4.89 1.48
C SER A 24 5.62 -4.42 0.99
N TYR A 25 4.72 -4.19 1.92
CA TYR A 25 3.42 -3.60 1.68
C TYR A 25 3.49 -2.10 1.98
N TRP A 26 3.22 -1.28 0.97
CA TRP A 26 3.25 0.17 1.05
C TRP A 26 1.90 0.67 1.58
N THR A 27 1.94 1.51 2.61
CA THR A 27 0.77 2.23 3.12
C THR A 27 0.23 3.31 2.23
N PHE A 28 -1.09 3.34 2.21
CA PHE A 28 -1.85 4.33 1.52
C PHE A 28 -2.85 4.96 2.49
N THR A 29 -2.69 6.26 2.63
CA THR A 29 -3.35 7.07 3.62
C THR A 29 -4.07 8.23 2.96
N GLU A 30 -4.86 8.96 3.75
CA GLU A 30 -5.30 10.29 3.36
C GLU A 30 -4.11 11.27 3.33
N GLU A 31 -4.33 12.45 2.75
CA GLU A 31 -3.30 13.46 2.56
C GLU A 31 -2.63 13.82 3.89
N ASN A 32 -1.30 13.97 3.87
CA ASN A 32 -0.42 14.38 5.00
C ASN A 32 0.01 13.32 6.02
N GLN A 33 -0.37 12.05 5.89
CA GLN A 33 0.18 11.01 6.78
C GLN A 33 1.50 10.44 6.28
N SER A 34 2.37 10.07 7.23
CA SER A 34 3.70 9.54 6.93
C SER A 34 3.59 8.18 6.25
N ILE A 35 4.05 8.14 4.99
CA ILE A 35 4.23 6.90 4.25
C ILE A 35 5.16 5.98 5.05
N HIS A 36 4.79 4.71 5.14
CA HIS A 36 5.62 3.64 5.69
C HIS A 36 5.35 2.32 4.97
N TYR A 37 6.24 1.35 5.16
CA TYR A 37 6.11 -0.01 4.65
C TYR A 37 5.99 -0.98 5.80
N VAL A 38 5.21 -2.03 5.62
CA VAL A 38 5.22 -3.22 6.48
C VAL A 38 5.81 -4.36 5.68
N THR A 39 6.82 -5.04 6.23
CA THR A 39 7.38 -6.26 5.63
C THR A 39 7.26 -7.37 6.66
N PHE A 40 6.58 -8.46 6.31
CA PHE A 40 6.55 -9.65 7.14
C PHE A 40 7.80 -10.47 6.87
N ILE A 41 8.66 -10.60 7.87
CA ILE A 41 9.93 -11.34 7.74
C ILE A 41 9.61 -12.83 7.83
N ASP A 42 8.79 -13.21 8.80
CA ASP A 42 8.27 -14.56 8.99
C ASP A 42 6.84 -14.51 9.59
N LYS A 43 6.40 -15.60 10.23
CA LYS A 43 5.06 -15.72 10.83
C LYS A 43 4.90 -14.98 12.15
N GLU A 44 6.00 -14.63 12.80
CA GLU A 44 6.03 -14.04 14.15
C GLU A 44 6.73 -12.67 14.14
N HIS A 45 7.29 -12.24 13.02
CA HIS A 45 8.03 -10.98 12.93
C HIS A 45 7.63 -10.13 11.71
N CYS A 46 7.43 -8.83 11.91
CA CYS A 46 7.41 -7.84 10.84
C CYS A 46 8.31 -6.65 11.15
N GLN A 47 8.54 -5.87 10.10
CA GLN A 47 9.30 -4.65 10.15
C GLN A 47 8.48 -3.51 9.55
N LEU A 48 8.40 -2.41 10.28
CA LEU A 48 7.89 -1.14 9.81
C LEU A 48 9.07 -0.28 9.31
N THR A 49 9.03 0.18 8.07
CA THR A 49 10.09 0.98 7.47
C THR A 49 9.56 2.33 7.03
N PHE A 50 10.24 3.41 7.39
CA PHE A 50 9.84 4.78 7.03
C PHE A 50 10.74 5.33 5.91
N PRO A 51 10.24 5.51 4.67
CA PRO A 51 10.96 6.15 3.58
C PRO A 51 11.09 7.67 3.79
N ALA A 52 11.79 8.11 4.81
CA ALA A 52 12.36 9.45 4.81
C ALA A 52 13.65 9.44 3.98
N GLY A 53 14.01 10.55 3.34
CA GLY A 53 15.13 10.71 2.38
C GLY A 53 16.56 10.46 2.92
N HIS A 54 16.69 9.60 3.92
CA HIS A 54 17.94 9.12 4.46
C HIS A 54 18.48 7.95 3.64
N MET A 55 19.81 7.85 3.58
CA MET A 55 20.53 6.73 2.97
C MET A 55 20.14 5.39 3.60
N PHE A 56 19.75 5.41 4.88
CA PHE A 56 19.24 4.27 5.63
C PHE A 56 17.88 4.66 6.22
N PRO A 57 16.76 4.23 5.62
CA PRO A 57 15.44 4.55 6.14
C PRO A 57 15.30 3.97 7.56
N PRO A 58 14.76 4.73 8.53
CA PRO A 58 14.47 4.20 9.86
C PRO A 58 13.61 2.94 9.79
N ARG A 59 13.96 1.94 10.59
CA ARG A 59 13.26 0.65 10.69
C ARG A 59 12.92 0.39 12.14
N GLU A 60 11.73 -0.15 12.34
CA GLU A 60 11.21 -0.59 13.63
C GLU A 60 10.78 -2.04 13.47
N ASP A 61 11.35 -2.93 14.30
CA ASP A 61 11.02 -4.35 14.28
C ASP A 61 9.94 -4.66 15.31
N PHE A 62 9.01 -5.53 14.92
CA PHE A 62 7.89 -5.94 15.75
C PHE A 62 7.77 -7.46 15.79
N ASP A 63 7.62 -7.99 16.99
CA ASP A 63 7.14 -9.34 17.21
C ASP A 63 5.60 -9.31 17.12
N MET A 64 5.00 -10.34 16.55
CA MET A 64 3.56 -10.43 16.34
C MET A 64 3.04 -11.80 16.71
N THR A 65 1.80 -11.82 17.15
CA THR A 65 0.99 -13.04 17.22
C THR A 65 -0.32 -12.75 16.52
N TYR A 66 -0.74 -13.65 15.64
CA TYR A 66 -2.00 -13.50 14.92
C TYR A 66 -2.78 -14.81 14.88
N LYS A 67 -4.10 -14.68 14.83
CA LYS A 67 -5.04 -15.74 14.50
C LYS A 67 -5.54 -15.51 13.09
N ARG A 68 -5.52 -16.55 12.26
CA ARG A 68 -6.14 -16.52 10.93
C ARG A 68 -7.53 -17.11 11.01
N SER A 69 -8.51 -16.41 10.44
CA SER A 69 -9.87 -16.90 10.25
C SER A 69 -10.28 -16.66 8.80
N GLY A 70 -10.23 -17.70 7.97
CA GLY A 70 -10.41 -17.59 6.52
C GLY A 70 -9.38 -16.66 5.86
N ASP A 71 -9.87 -15.63 5.17
CA ASP A 71 -9.05 -14.58 4.54
C ASP A 71 -8.74 -13.41 5.48
N THR A 72 -9.03 -13.53 6.77
CA THR A 72 -8.74 -12.47 7.75
C THR A 72 -7.54 -12.87 8.61
N ILE A 73 -6.56 -11.97 8.74
CA ILE A 73 -5.45 -12.11 9.69
C ILE A 73 -5.70 -11.13 10.84
N MET A 74 -6.17 -11.66 11.96
CA MET A 74 -6.37 -10.88 13.17
C MET A 74 -5.12 -10.97 14.03
N PHE A 75 -4.35 -9.89 14.11
CA PHE A 75 -3.27 -9.79 15.07
C PHE A 75 -3.87 -9.75 16.47
N SER A 76 -3.57 -10.76 17.28
CA SER A 76 -3.89 -10.75 18.70
C SER A 76 -2.94 -9.82 19.44
N GLU A 77 -1.71 -9.67 18.91
CA GLU A 77 -0.72 -8.80 19.50
C GLU A 77 0.37 -8.37 18.50
N ILE A 78 0.85 -7.12 18.63
CA ILE A 78 2.04 -6.59 17.95
C ILE A 78 2.89 -5.86 18.99
N LYS A 79 4.09 -6.38 19.27
CA LYS A 79 5.07 -5.81 20.22
C LYS A 79 6.23 -5.20 19.47
N ARG A 80 6.67 -4.01 19.88
CA ARG A 80 7.94 -3.47 19.40
C ARG A 80 9.10 -4.21 20.06
N ARG A 81 10.07 -4.66 19.28
CA ARG A 81 11.21 -5.43 19.78
C ARG A 81 12.15 -4.51 20.57
N GLY A 82 12.47 -4.86 21.82
CA GLY A 82 13.42 -4.13 22.67
C GLY A 82 12.82 -3.15 23.69
N ASP A 83 11.50 -2.97 23.71
CA ASP A 83 10.78 -2.28 24.80
C ASP A 83 10.24 -3.33 25.81
N TYR A 84 11.03 -3.72 26.82
CA TYR A 84 10.58 -4.49 28.00
C TYR A 84 10.34 -3.51 29.17
N ASP A 85 9.32 -3.58 30.04
CA ASP A 85 8.65 -4.73 30.67
C ASP A 85 7.18 -4.93 30.25
N LEU A 86 6.80 -6.18 29.98
CA LEU A 86 5.44 -6.57 29.64
C LEU A 86 4.78 -7.30 30.81
N THR A 87 3.72 -6.73 31.35
CA THR A 87 2.75 -7.50 32.14
C THR A 87 1.67 -8.01 31.21
N HIS A 88 1.41 -9.32 31.25
CA HIS A 88 0.33 -9.94 30.50
C HIS A 88 -0.76 -10.42 31.47
N LYS A 89 -2.02 -10.30 31.05
CA LYS A 89 -3.15 -10.98 31.70
C LYS A 89 -3.75 -11.96 30.71
N VAL A 90 -3.85 -13.21 31.13
CA VAL A 90 -4.56 -14.26 30.39
C VAL A 90 -6.00 -14.29 30.88
N SER A 91 -6.96 -14.16 29.96
CA SER A 91 -8.39 -14.28 30.25
C SER A 91 -9.04 -15.15 29.18
N GLY A 92 -9.20 -16.44 29.46
CA GLY A 92 -9.65 -17.44 28.49
C GLY A 92 -8.65 -17.61 27.35
N ASP A 93 -9.13 -17.68 26.10
CA ASP A 93 -8.30 -17.88 24.90
C ASP A 93 -7.65 -16.60 24.36
N THR A 94 -7.66 -15.54 25.17
CA THR A 94 -7.16 -14.21 24.81
C THR A 94 -6.05 -13.82 25.77
N ILE A 95 -4.87 -13.57 25.22
CA ILE A 95 -3.76 -12.97 25.94
C ILE A 95 -3.84 -11.48 25.66
N VAL A 96 -4.07 -10.69 26.72
CA VAL A 96 -4.10 -9.23 26.64
C VAL A 96 -2.82 -8.71 27.26
N PHE A 97 -2.06 -7.94 26.49
CA PHE A 97 -0.81 -7.36 26.93
C PHE A 97 -1.05 -5.89 27.25
N ALA A 98 -0.65 -5.47 28.45
CA ALA A 98 -0.74 -4.09 28.88
C ALA A 98 0.61 -3.40 28.65
N ARG A 99 0.59 -2.27 27.94
CA ARG A 99 1.79 -1.48 27.66
C ARG A 99 2.15 -0.60 28.87
N THR A 100 3.35 -0.75 29.39
CA THR A 100 3.96 0.16 30.36
C THR A 100 5.31 0.63 29.82
N GLY A 101 5.33 1.59 28.89
CA GLY A 101 6.60 2.07 28.32
C GLY A 101 6.46 3.11 27.21
N ARG A 102 7.39 4.08 27.25
CA ARG A 102 7.52 5.37 26.53
C ARG A 102 6.53 5.62 25.40
N ASP A 103 5.92 6.79 25.46
CA ASP A 103 5.08 7.34 24.40
C ASP A 103 5.89 7.36 23.10
N THR A 104 5.52 6.49 22.16
CA THR A 104 6.13 6.47 20.83
C THR A 104 5.69 7.75 20.15
N ALA A 105 6.56 8.77 20.12
CA ALA A 105 6.28 10.05 19.47
C ALA A 105 5.86 9.89 17.98
N ASN A 106 6.19 8.76 17.36
CA ASN A 106 5.74 8.40 16.03
C ASN A 106 4.29 7.88 16.05
N PHE A 107 3.37 8.72 15.57
CA PHE A 107 1.95 8.41 15.43
C PHE A 107 1.67 7.12 14.64
N ALA A 108 2.43 6.85 13.57
CA ALA A 108 2.25 5.66 12.75
C ALA A 108 2.63 4.37 13.49
N VAL A 109 3.69 4.41 14.31
CA VAL A 109 4.05 3.28 15.19
C VAL A 109 2.93 3.00 16.18
N ARG A 110 2.37 4.05 16.80
CA ARG A 110 1.28 3.91 17.77
C ARG A 110 0.02 3.30 17.14
N LEU A 111 -0.33 3.72 15.93
CA LEU A 111 -1.44 3.12 15.18
C LEU A 111 -1.13 1.68 14.81
N PHE A 112 0.07 1.40 14.32
CA PHE A 112 0.48 0.06 13.89
C PHE A 112 0.47 -0.96 15.03
N CYS A 113 0.88 -0.59 16.25
CA CYS A 113 0.78 -1.48 17.43
C CYS A 113 -0.66 -1.92 17.75
N ASN A 114 -1.66 -1.17 17.29
CA ASN A 114 -3.07 -1.48 17.49
C ASN A 114 -3.75 -1.99 16.21
N ALA A 115 -2.99 -2.22 15.14
CA ALA A 115 -3.54 -2.53 13.83
C ALA A 115 -4.27 -3.87 13.81
N ARG A 116 -5.37 -3.92 13.05
CA ARG A 116 -6.16 -5.14 12.82
C ARG A 116 -6.40 -5.28 11.33
N PHE A 117 -5.76 -6.26 10.71
CA PHE A 117 -5.77 -6.36 9.26
C PHE A 117 -6.89 -7.27 8.73
N ILE A 118 -7.53 -6.85 7.65
CA ILE A 118 -8.33 -7.70 6.78
C ILE A 118 -7.60 -7.81 5.45
N LEU A 119 -7.43 -9.03 4.93
CA LEU A 119 -6.88 -9.22 3.60
C LEU A 119 -8.03 -9.01 2.62
N LYS A 120 -7.89 -8.02 1.74
CA LYS A 120 -8.86 -7.77 0.67
C LYS A 120 -8.55 -8.59 -0.58
N SER A 121 -7.27 -8.89 -0.81
CA SER A 121 -6.78 -9.68 -1.95
C SER A 121 -5.41 -10.28 -1.65
N ASP A 122 -4.82 -10.97 -2.64
CA ASP A 122 -3.44 -11.50 -2.60
C ASP A 122 -2.37 -10.40 -2.41
N LYS A 123 -2.71 -9.15 -2.72
CA LYS A 123 -1.77 -8.02 -2.78
C LYS A 123 -2.22 -6.83 -1.94
N THR A 124 -3.33 -6.93 -1.22
CA THR A 124 -3.90 -5.80 -0.49
C THR A 124 -4.41 -6.23 0.87
N MET A 125 -4.00 -5.48 1.89
CA MET A 125 -4.49 -5.59 3.25
C MET A 125 -5.10 -4.25 3.67
N TYR A 126 -6.05 -4.29 4.58
CA TYR A 126 -6.72 -3.13 5.12
C TYR A 126 -6.65 -3.17 6.63
N ASP A 127 -6.09 -2.14 7.25
CA ASP A 127 -6.09 -2.00 8.70
C ASP A 127 -7.40 -1.32 9.15
N LEU A 128 -8.20 -2.06 9.92
CA LEU A 128 -9.47 -1.62 10.48
C LEU A 128 -9.32 -0.48 11.50
N VAL A 129 -8.16 -0.37 12.16
CA VAL A 129 -7.96 0.59 13.25
C VAL A 129 -7.46 1.92 12.70
N SER A 130 -6.41 1.90 11.88
CA SER A 130 -5.92 3.14 11.26
C SER A 130 -6.72 3.56 10.02
N GLY A 131 -7.49 2.65 9.42
CA GLY A 131 -8.13 2.86 8.12
C GLY A 131 -7.15 2.77 6.94
N TYR A 132 -5.91 2.37 7.16
CA TYR A 132 -4.87 2.35 6.13
C TYR A 132 -5.04 1.16 5.19
N THR A 133 -4.75 1.39 3.91
CA THR A 133 -4.66 0.32 2.93
C THR A 133 -3.21 0.03 2.63
N TYR A 134 -2.81 -1.23 2.75
CA TYR A 134 -1.46 -1.72 2.54
C TYR A 134 -1.44 -2.51 1.24
N VAL A 135 -0.59 -2.12 0.30
CA VAL A 135 -0.53 -2.75 -1.02
C VAL A 135 0.87 -3.29 -1.30
N ASP A 136 0.98 -4.51 -1.82
CA ASP A 136 2.27 -5.08 -2.26
C ASP A 136 3.00 -4.11 -3.18
N LYS A 137 4.17 -3.65 -2.76
CA LYS A 137 5.02 -2.70 -3.48
C LYS A 137 5.33 -3.15 -4.92
N LYS A 138 5.45 -4.45 -5.19
CA LYS A 138 5.74 -5.00 -6.52
C LYS A 138 4.54 -4.84 -7.47
N SER A 139 3.33 -4.80 -6.93
CA SER A 139 2.11 -4.59 -7.71
C SER A 139 1.93 -3.13 -8.17
N ILE A 140 2.64 -2.20 -7.52
CA ILE A 140 2.47 -0.77 -7.74
C ILE A 140 3.38 -0.30 -8.87
N ASN A 141 2.79 0.40 -9.83
CA ASN A 141 3.51 0.83 -11.02
C ASN A 141 3.96 2.30 -10.93
N TYR A 142 5.07 2.54 -10.23
CA TYR A 142 5.71 3.87 -10.10
C TYR A 142 6.23 4.46 -11.39
N LYS A 143 6.24 3.68 -12.47
CA LYS A 143 6.80 4.10 -13.75
C LYS A 143 5.85 4.99 -14.53
N TYR A 144 4.63 5.27 -14.06
CA TYR A 144 3.66 6.06 -14.83
C TYR A 144 2.97 7.13 -13.99
N THR A 145 2.82 8.32 -14.57
CA THR A 145 1.78 9.28 -14.25
C THR A 145 0.50 8.87 -14.98
N VAL A 146 -0.62 8.88 -14.27
CA VAL A 146 -1.92 8.51 -14.83
C VAL A 146 -2.75 9.76 -15.05
N TYR A 147 -3.35 9.85 -16.24
CA TYR A 147 -4.29 10.89 -16.63
C TYR A 147 -5.65 10.23 -16.89
N ALA A 148 -6.72 10.82 -16.40
CA ALA A 148 -8.08 10.45 -16.73
C ALA A 148 -8.72 11.61 -17.50
N ILE A 149 -8.83 11.49 -18.83
CA ILE A 149 -9.39 12.54 -19.69
C ILE A 149 -10.78 12.11 -20.11
N ASP A 150 -11.82 12.82 -19.67
CA ASP A 150 -13.23 12.48 -19.92
C ASP A 150 -13.51 11.01 -19.55
N GLY A 151 -13.06 10.59 -18.37
CA GLY A 151 -13.15 9.21 -17.86
C GLY A 151 -12.20 8.18 -18.49
N LYS A 152 -11.50 8.52 -19.59
CA LYS A 152 -10.57 7.58 -20.27
C LYS A 152 -9.17 7.66 -19.68
N ILE A 153 -8.60 6.50 -19.35
CA ILE A 153 -7.27 6.40 -18.73
C ILE A 153 -6.15 6.45 -19.77
N PHE A 154 -5.18 7.32 -19.52
CA PHE A 154 -3.92 7.43 -20.26
C PHE A 154 -2.76 7.32 -19.28
N LYS A 155 -1.79 6.47 -19.61
CA LYS A 155 -0.57 6.30 -18.81
C LYS A 155 0.60 6.96 -19.52
N GLN A 156 1.42 7.64 -18.75
CA GLN A 156 2.57 8.35 -19.25
C GLN A 156 3.78 8.01 -18.39
N ARG A 157 4.83 7.47 -19.00
CA ARG A 157 5.97 6.96 -18.26
C ARG A 157 6.68 8.10 -17.52
N THR A 158 6.83 8.00 -16.20
CA THR A 158 7.69 8.88 -15.40
C THR A 158 9.15 8.48 -15.59
N THR A 159 10.01 9.46 -15.84
CA THR A 159 11.44 9.23 -15.84
C THR A 159 11.93 9.27 -14.40
N LYS A 160 12.69 8.26 -13.99
CA LYS A 160 13.59 8.44 -12.85
C LYS A 160 14.68 9.39 -13.35
N THR A 161 14.67 10.63 -12.92
CA THR A 161 15.87 11.47 -12.99
C THR A 161 16.93 10.76 -12.16
N SER A 162 17.87 10.10 -12.83
CA SER A 162 19.08 9.65 -12.16
C SER A 162 19.84 10.90 -11.76
N TRP A 163 20.13 11.05 -10.47
CA TRP A 163 20.89 12.16 -9.92
C TRP A 163 22.28 12.31 -10.57
N PHE A 164 22.76 11.26 -11.25
CA PHE A 164 24.07 11.21 -11.91
C PHE A 164 24.02 11.23 -13.45
N SER A 165 22.85 11.27 -14.09
CA SER A 165 22.79 11.20 -15.56
C SER A 165 22.79 12.59 -16.20
N SER A 166 23.99 13.18 -16.34
CA SER A 166 24.28 14.30 -17.25
C SER A 166 24.20 13.91 -18.73
N MET A 167 23.87 12.65 -19.03
CA MET A 167 23.71 12.13 -20.38
C MET A 167 22.26 12.22 -20.84
N ASN A 168 22.02 13.15 -21.77
CA ASN A 168 20.97 13.14 -22.79
C ASN A 168 19.67 12.42 -22.38
N ILE A 169 18.80 13.20 -21.72
CA ILE A 169 17.33 12.99 -21.63
C ILE A 169 16.74 13.10 -23.04
N ARG A 170 17.27 12.34 -24.00
CA ARG A 170 16.83 12.37 -25.39
C ARG A 170 15.64 11.43 -25.50
N ASP A 171 14.48 12.05 -25.63
CA ASP A 171 13.26 11.47 -26.15
C ASP A 171 12.61 10.42 -25.23
N TYR A 172 12.20 10.94 -24.08
CA TYR A 172 11.05 10.45 -23.33
C TYR A 172 10.01 9.81 -24.26
N TRP A 173 9.58 8.58 -23.92
CA TRP A 173 8.49 7.89 -24.60
C TRP A 173 7.17 8.63 -24.30
N ARG A 174 6.93 9.74 -25.02
CA ARG A 174 5.65 10.46 -24.99
C ARG A 174 4.63 9.48 -25.49
N SER A 175 3.62 9.19 -24.67
CA SER A 175 2.45 8.48 -25.14
C SER A 175 1.86 9.31 -26.27
N ARG A 176 2.07 8.89 -27.53
CA ARG A 176 1.57 9.61 -28.71
C ARG A 176 0.06 9.79 -28.62
N ARG A 177 -0.64 8.80 -28.02
CA ARG A 177 -2.08 8.85 -27.75
C ARG A 177 -2.44 9.96 -26.76
N LEU A 178 -1.77 10.03 -25.61
CA LEU A 178 -1.98 11.10 -24.64
C LEU A 178 -1.67 12.48 -25.25
N LYS A 179 -0.54 12.62 -25.95
CA LYS A 179 -0.15 13.88 -26.60
C LYS A 179 -1.21 14.37 -27.60
N ARG A 180 -1.75 13.46 -28.43
CA ARG A 180 -2.84 13.80 -29.36
C ARG A 180 -4.10 14.23 -28.62
N LYS A 181 -4.44 13.56 -27.51
CA LYS A 181 -5.61 13.91 -26.71
C LYS A 181 -5.47 15.25 -26.01
N VAL A 182 -4.35 15.50 -25.35
CA VAL A 182 -4.07 16.80 -24.71
C VAL A 182 -4.07 17.95 -25.72
N LYS A 183 -3.55 17.74 -26.93
CA LYS A 183 -3.60 18.75 -28.01
C LYS A 183 -5.03 19.11 -28.47
N GLN A 184 -6.01 18.27 -28.21
CA GLN A 184 -7.41 18.50 -28.58
C GLN A 184 -8.19 19.22 -27.46
N ILE A 185 -7.56 19.47 -26.31
CA ILE A 185 -8.20 20.10 -25.16
C ILE A 185 -7.88 21.59 -25.21
N ASP A 186 -8.95 22.39 -25.19
CA ASP A 186 -8.87 23.82 -24.96
C ASP A 186 -8.70 24.06 -23.45
N PRO A 187 -7.57 24.66 -23.00
CA PRO A 187 -7.31 24.83 -21.57
C PRO A 187 -8.38 25.67 -20.87
N ASP A 188 -9.00 26.64 -21.55
CA ASP A 188 -9.99 27.53 -20.96
C ASP A 188 -11.35 26.82 -20.74
N LYS A 189 -11.59 25.74 -21.48
CA LYS A 189 -12.84 24.95 -21.46
C LYS A 189 -12.69 23.62 -20.72
N CYS A 190 -11.69 23.48 -19.85
CA CYS A 190 -11.49 22.27 -19.05
C CYS A 190 -11.34 22.57 -17.55
N ALA A 191 -11.65 21.57 -16.73
CA ALA A 191 -11.34 21.51 -15.32
C ALA A 191 -10.26 20.43 -15.12
N ILE A 192 -9.22 20.76 -14.35
CA ILE A 192 -8.13 19.85 -14.02
C ILE A 192 -8.18 19.57 -12.53
N ASN A 193 -8.46 18.33 -12.16
CA ASN A 193 -8.47 17.88 -10.77
C ASN A 193 -7.31 16.92 -10.53
N ILE A 194 -6.64 17.02 -9.39
CA ILE A 194 -5.56 16.11 -9.02
C ILE A 194 -6.05 15.29 -7.84
N VAL A 195 -6.38 14.02 -8.11
CA VAL A 195 -6.85 13.09 -7.08
C VAL A 195 -5.65 12.31 -6.57
N ARG A 196 -5.43 12.33 -5.25
CA ARG A 196 -4.30 11.68 -4.56
C ARG A 196 -4.78 10.89 -3.36
N GLY A 197 -3.86 10.11 -2.78
CA GLY A 197 -4.15 9.37 -1.56
C GLY A 197 -5.37 8.47 -1.72
N LYS A 198 -5.96 8.06 -0.60
CA LYS A 198 -7.06 7.08 -0.54
C LYS A 198 -8.12 7.25 -1.64
N ALA A 199 -8.56 8.49 -1.91
CA ALA A 199 -9.54 8.80 -2.95
C ALA A 199 -9.15 8.31 -4.35
N ALA A 200 -7.88 8.43 -4.74
CA ALA A 200 -7.40 7.98 -6.04
C ALA A 200 -7.38 6.46 -6.16
N TYR A 201 -7.03 5.75 -5.09
CA TYR A 201 -7.10 4.28 -5.04
C TYR A 201 -8.53 3.78 -5.02
N ASP A 202 -9.42 4.41 -4.26
CA ASP A 202 -10.82 4.00 -4.22
C ASP A 202 -11.49 4.14 -5.60
N LYS A 203 -11.17 5.21 -6.34
CA LYS A 203 -11.71 5.48 -7.68
C LYS A 203 -11.04 4.67 -8.80
N TYR A 204 -9.72 4.51 -8.77
CA TYR A 204 -8.93 3.94 -9.88
C TYR A 204 -8.16 2.66 -9.53
N GLY A 205 -8.23 2.18 -8.29
CA GLY A 205 -7.49 1.01 -7.82
C GLY A 205 -5.97 1.20 -7.84
N LEU A 206 -5.24 0.12 -8.12
CA LEU A 206 -3.76 0.09 -8.10
C LEU A 206 -3.11 1.10 -9.05
N ILE A 207 -3.78 1.48 -10.14
CA ILE A 207 -3.22 2.46 -11.08
C ILE A 207 -3.28 3.89 -10.52
N GLY A 208 -4.19 4.18 -9.60
CA GLY A 208 -4.36 5.50 -8.96
C GLY A 208 -3.45 5.75 -7.77
N MET A 209 -2.61 4.78 -7.40
CA MET A 209 -1.79 4.87 -6.18
C MET A 209 -0.79 6.03 -6.17
N ASN A 210 -0.31 6.47 -7.33
CA ASN A 210 0.58 7.63 -7.43
C ASN A 210 -0.19 8.94 -7.69
N GLY A 211 -1.51 8.91 -7.51
CA GLY A 211 -2.43 9.95 -7.93
C GLY A 211 -2.82 9.87 -9.40
N VAL A 212 -3.91 10.54 -9.73
CA VAL A 212 -4.48 10.66 -11.07
C VAL A 212 -4.75 12.13 -11.37
N ILE A 213 -4.35 12.57 -12.55
CA ILE A 213 -4.71 13.89 -13.08
C ILE A 213 -5.98 13.71 -13.91
N GLU A 214 -7.10 14.15 -13.37
CA GLU A 214 -8.39 14.15 -14.05
C GLU A 214 -8.53 15.44 -14.86
N ILE A 215 -8.95 15.30 -16.12
CA ILE A 215 -9.22 16.42 -17.02
C ILE A 215 -10.63 16.20 -17.57
N GLU A 216 -11.53 17.12 -17.25
CA GLU A 216 -12.93 17.07 -17.65
C GLU A 216 -13.26 18.33 -18.45
N ARG A 217 -13.98 18.17 -19.57
CA ARG A 217 -14.46 19.31 -20.36
C ARG A 217 -15.64 19.95 -19.66
N LYS A 218 -15.64 21.29 -19.60
CA LYS A 218 -16.80 22.05 -19.13
C LYS A 218 -17.86 21.98 -20.22
N GLU A 219 -19.09 21.61 -19.84
CA GLU A 219 -20.23 21.81 -20.71
C GLU A 219 -20.42 23.32 -20.90
N VAL A 220 -20.46 23.76 -22.15
CA VAL A 220 -20.82 25.14 -22.47
C VAL A 220 -22.33 25.20 -22.27
N GLN A 221 -22.74 25.72 -21.10
CA GLN A 221 -24.13 26.12 -20.87
C GLN A 221 -24.47 27.36 -21.69
#